data_AF-A0AA38YKS4-F1
#
_entry.id   AF-A0AA38YKS4-F1
#
_cell.length_a   1.000
_cell.length_b   1.000
_cell.length_c   1.000
_cell.angle_alpha   90.00
_cell.angle_beta   90.00
_cell.angle_gamma   90.00
#
_symmetry.space_group_name_H-M   'P 1'
#
loop_
_entity.id
_entity.type
_entity.pdbx_description
1 polymer ?
#
loop_
_entity_poly.entity_id
_entity_poly.type
_entity_poly.pdbx_seq_one_letter_code
_entity_poly.pdbx_strand_id
1 'polypeptide(L)' 'MSKAKPVSSPLGSHLKLSSKQSPSSEIEKKELRKVPYASTVGSLMYVMVCTRPDIAHVVGVVKRFLSNPNKEH' A
#
# COMPACT_ATOMS: atom_id res chain seq x y z
N MET A 1 -23.75 -7.58 -7.42
CA MET A 1 -22.37 -7.41 -7.95
C MET A 1 -22.32 -6.86 -9.39
N SER A 2 -23.42 -6.45 -10.03
CA SER A 2 -23.43 -6.10 -11.47
C SER A 2 -22.82 -4.74 -11.85
N LYS A 3 -22.28 -3.96 -10.89
CA LYS A 3 -21.67 -2.64 -11.14
C LYS A 3 -20.15 -2.58 -10.89
N ALA A 4 -19.49 -3.71 -10.62
CA ALA A 4 -18.05 -3.73 -10.38
C ALA A 4 -17.28 -3.59 -11.70
N LYS A 5 -16.47 -2.54 -11.85
CA LYS A 5 -15.52 -2.42 -12.97
C LYS A 5 -14.30 -3.31 -12.68
N PRO A 6 -14.04 -4.36 -13.48
CA PRO A 6 -12.85 -5.19 -13.29
C PRO A 6 -11.61 -4.37 -13.66
N VAL A 7 -10.63 -4.34 -12.75
CA VAL A 7 -9.29 -3.82 -13.00
C VAL A 7 -8.36 -5.02 -13.11
N SER A 8 -7.64 -5.11 -14.23
CA SER A 8 -6.81 -6.28 -14.56
C SER A 8 -5.56 -6.40 -13.68
N SER A 9 -4.97 -5.26 -13.30
CA SER A 9 -3.84 -5.22 -12.37
C SER A 9 -4.05 -4.14 -11.31
N PRO A 10 -4.03 -4.48 -10.02
CA PRO A 10 -4.12 -3.50 -8.95
C PRO A 10 -2.89 -2.60 -8.84
N LEU A 11 -1.78 -2.93 -9.54
CA LEU A 11 -0.61 -2.07 -9.71
C LEU A 11 -0.43 -1.69 -11.19
N GLY A 12 -0.35 -0.40 -11.49
CA GLY A 12 0.05 0.04 -12.82
C GLY A 12 1.49 -0.40 -13.13
N SER A 13 1.75 -0.91 -14.33
CA SER A 13 3.10 -1.36 -14.75
C SER A 13 4.18 -0.28 -14.67
N HIS A 14 3.78 0.99 -14.68
CA HIS A 14 4.62 2.17 -14.52
C HIS A 14 4.87 2.56 -13.06
N LEU A 15 4.11 2.01 -12.10
CA LEU A 15 4.17 2.38 -10.70
C LEU A 15 5.27 1.56 -10.01
N LYS A 16 6.45 2.17 -9.84
CA LYS A 16 7.59 1.57 -9.12
C LYS A 16 7.77 2.26 -7.78
N LEU A 17 7.35 1.59 -6.70
CA LEU A 17 7.63 2.04 -5.34
C LEU A 17 9.10 1.79 -5.01
N SER A 18 9.80 2.83 -4.57
CA SER A 18 11.22 2.79 -4.23
C SER A 18 11.45 3.18 -2.78
N SER A 19 12.40 2.50 -2.14
CA SER A 19 12.88 2.89 -0.80
C SER A 19 13.56 4.26 -0.80
N LYS A 20 13.99 4.77 -1.96
CA LYS A 20 14.51 6.14 -2.11
C LYS A 20 13.43 7.22 -1.93
N GLN A 21 12.15 6.85 -2.07
CA GLN A 21 11.03 7.72 -1.77
C GLN A 21 10.73 7.74 -0.28
N SER A 22 11.54 7.13 0.58
CA SER A 22 11.38 7.26 2.03
C SER A 22 11.36 8.73 2.48
N PRO A 23 10.55 9.09 3.48
CA PRO A 23 10.51 10.45 3.99
C PRO A 23 11.90 10.88 4.50
N SER A 24 12.40 11.97 3.95
CA SER A 24 13.75 12.50 4.24
C SER A 24 13.74 13.54 5.37
N SER A 25 12.59 14.18 5.61
CA SER A 25 12.40 15.18 6.67
C SER A 25 11.75 14.57 7.91
N GLU A 26 12.20 15.01 9.10
CA GLU A 26 11.59 14.64 10.38
C GLU A 26 10.12 15.11 10.50
N ILE A 27 9.76 16.21 9.82
CA ILE A 27 8.37 16.69 9.77
C ILE A 27 7.50 15.68 9.02
N GLU A 28 7.97 15.18 7.87
CA GLU A 28 7.26 14.22 7.04
C GLU A 28 7.10 12.88 7.76
N LYS A 29 8.15 12.41 8.44
CA LYS A 29 8.08 11.21 9.29
C LYS A 29 7.06 11.38 10.43
N LYS A 30 6.99 12.55 11.05
CA LYS A 30 6.06 12.83 12.16
C LYS A 30 4.61 12.86 11.68
N GLU A 31 4.34 13.39 10.49
CA GLU A 31 3.02 13.33 9.87
C GLU A 31 2.63 11.89 9.49
N LEU A 32 3.54 11.12 8.90
CA LEU A 32 3.27 9.74 8.50
C LEU A 32 3.11 8.79 9.68
N ARG A 33 3.75 9.08 10.82
CA ARG A 33 3.49 8.37 12.09
C ARG A 33 2.07 8.55 12.62
N LYS A 34 1.37 9.64 12.26
CA LYS A 34 -0.03 9.84 12.65
C LYS A 34 -0.96 8.93 11.85
N VAL A 35 -0.56 8.54 10.64
CA VAL A 35 -1.33 7.63 9.80
C VAL A 35 -1.07 6.20 10.27
N PRO A 36 -2.11 5.42 10.61
CA PRO A 36 -1.94 4.05 11.09
C PRO A 36 -1.63 3.10 9.93
N TYR A 37 -0.48 3.27 9.27
CA TYR A 37 -0.07 2.55 8.07
C TYR A 37 -0.13 1.03 8.25
N ALA A 38 0.33 0.53 9.40
CA ALA A 38 0.25 -0.89 9.73
C ALA A 38 -1.20 -1.41 9.79
N SER A 39 -2.14 -0.60 10.29
CA SER A 39 -3.56 -0.96 10.31
C SER A 39 -4.16 -0.97 8.90
N THR A 40 -3.75 -0.03 8.04
CA THR A 40 -4.15 0.00 6.62
C THR A 40 -3.65 -1.24 5.88
N VAL A 41 -2.38 -1.62 6.05
CA VAL A 41 -1.81 -2.84 5.46
C VAL A 41 -2.53 -4.09 5.98
N GLY A 42 -2.83 -4.15 7.28
CA GLY A 42 -3.61 -5.26 7.86
C GLY A 42 -5.02 -5.37 7.27
N SER A 43 -5.68 -4.24 7.04
CA SER A 43 -7.01 -4.21 6.40
C SER A 43 -6.94 -4.68 4.94
N LEU A 44 -5.89 -4.29 4.20
CA LEU A 44 -5.66 -4.77 2.84
C LEU A 44 -5.35 -6.26 2.79
N MET A 45 -4.60 -6.79 3.76
CA MET A 45 -4.38 -8.23 3.91
C MET A 45 -5.70 -8.97 4.15
N TYR A 46 -6.60 -8.43 4.96
CA TYR A 46 -7.92 -9.04 5.13
C TYR A 46 -8.70 -9.07 3.81
N VAL A 47 -8.75 -7.96 3.07
CA VAL A 47 -9.41 -7.89 1.76
C VAL A 47 -8.81 -8.91 0.79
N MET A 48 -7.47 -9.05 0.76
CA MET A 48 -6.80 -10.00 -0.14
C MET A 48 -7.15 -11.45 0.17
N VAL A 49 -7.21 -11.81 1.47
CA VAL A 49 -7.50 -13.18 1.90
C VAL A 49 -8.97 -13.53 1.74
N CYS A 50 -9.87 -12.61 2.08
CA CYS A 50 -11.29 -12.90 2.19
C CYS A 50 -12.08 -12.69 0.88
N THR A 51 -11.66 -11.79 0.00
CA THR A 51 -12.50 -11.35 -1.14
C THR A 51 -11.76 -11.10 -2.45
N ARG A 52 -10.50 -10.67 -2.42
CA ARG A 52 -9.76 -10.16 -3.58
C ARG A 52 -8.32 -10.68 -3.61
N PRO A 53 -8.09 -11.98 -3.87
CA PRO A 53 -6.73 -12.53 -3.92
C PRO A 53 -5.85 -11.88 -5.01
N ASP A 54 -6.44 -11.21 -6.00
CA ASP A 54 -5.75 -10.47 -7.06
C ASP A 54 -4.92 -9.28 -6.54
N ILE A 55 -5.25 -8.69 -5.37
CA ILE A 55 -4.45 -7.60 -4.79
C ILE A 55 -3.22 -8.09 -4.02
N ALA A 56 -3.02 -9.41 -3.90
CA ALA A 56 -1.94 -10.02 -3.13
C ALA A 56 -0.55 -9.46 -3.48
N HIS A 57 -0.30 -9.27 -4.77
CA HIS A 57 0.97 -8.73 -5.26
C HIS A 57 1.22 -7.32 -4.72
N VAL A 58 0.22 -6.46 -4.76
CA VAL A 58 0.32 -5.06 -4.31
C VAL A 58 0.55 -4.99 -2.81
N VAL A 59 -0.22 -5.76 -2.05
CA VAL A 59 -0.05 -5.83 -0.59
C VAL A 59 1.36 -6.32 -0.22
N GLY A 60 1.91 -7.27 -0.98
CA GLY A 60 3.29 -7.72 -0.83
C GLY A 60 4.32 -6.62 -1.05
N VAL A 61 4.14 -5.78 -2.07
CA VAL A 61 5.02 -4.64 -2.35
C VAL A 61 4.93 -3.58 -1.26
N VAL A 62 3.71 -3.20 -0.85
CA VAL A 62 3.44 -2.17 0.17
C VAL A 62 3.96 -2.59 1.55
N LYS A 63 3.81 -3.88 1.92
CA LYS A 63 4.32 -4.42 3.19
C LYS A 63 5.81 -4.14 3.41
N ARG A 64 6.61 -4.03 2.35
CA ARG A 64 8.06 -3.77 2.43
C ARG A 64 8.40 -2.42 3.07
N PHE A 65 7.46 -1.48 3.08
CA PHE A 65 7.68 -0.12 3.56
C PHE A 65 7.07 0.15 4.95
N LEU A 66 6.60 -0.89 5.66
CA LEU A 66 6.01 -0.77 7.01
C LEU A 66 6.88 0.00 8.01
N SER A 67 8.21 -0.15 7.92
CA SER A 67 9.17 0.47 8.84
C SER A 67 9.48 1.93 8.51
N ASN A 68 9.25 2.37 7.28
CA ASN A 68 9.46 3.76 6.86
C ASN A 68 8.54 4.11 5.67
N PRO A 69 7.23 4.24 5.91
CA PRO A 69 6.28 4.51 4.83
C PRO A 69 6.48 5.94 4.32
N ASN A 70 6.17 6.17 3.04
CA ASN A 70 6.00 7.48 2.42
C ASN A 70 4.53 7.67 1.98
N LYS A 71 4.09 8.89 1.71
CA LYS A 71 2.80 9.21 1.08
C LYS A 71 2.57 8.52 -0.28
N GLU A 72 3.64 8.25 -1.03
CA GLU A 72 3.62 7.58 -2.33
C GLU A 72 3.49 6.05 -2.22
N HIS A 73 3.68 5.47 -1.03
CA HIS A 73 3.56 4.03 -0.76
C HIS A 73 2.16 3.64 -0.30
#